data_AF-A0A1T4JLE8-F1
#
_entry.id   AF-A0A1T4JLE8-F1
#
_cell.length_a   1.000
_cell.length_b   1.000
_cell.length_c   1.000
_cell.angle_alpha   90.00
_cell.angle_beta   90.00
_cell.angle_gamma   90.00
#
_symmetry.space_group_name_H-M   'P 1'
#
loop_
_entity.id
_entity.type
_entity.pdbx_description
1 polymer ?
#
loop_
_entity_poly.entity_id
_entity_poly.type
_entity_poly.pdbx_seq_one_letter_code
_entity_poly.pdbx_strand_id
1 'polypeptide(L)'
;MSAEGFEVPLHRALCEPILLAGAPRTVAIVNGTVAAALGLGLRLWLAGLVLWVVGHSLAVFAAKRDPHFADVLARHLRQRGWLSC
;
A
#
# COMPACT_ATOMS: atom_id res chain seq x y z
N MET A 1 0.59 -37.32 2.49
CA MET A 1 1.80 -37.96 1.93
C MET A 1 2.25 -37.08 0.77
N SER A 2 3.27 -36.24 0.97
CA SER A 2 3.88 -35.50 -0.14
C SER A 2 4.73 -36.47 -0.95
N ALA A 3 4.55 -36.51 -2.26
CA ALA A 3 5.38 -37.32 -3.15
C ALA A 3 6.80 -36.74 -3.16
N GLU A 4 7.80 -37.59 -2.90
CA GLU A 4 9.22 -37.20 -2.97
C GLU A 4 9.55 -36.70 -4.39
N GLY A 5 10.20 -35.55 -4.50
CA GLY A 5 10.64 -34.96 -5.78
C GLY A 5 9.76 -33.86 -6.38
N PHE A 6 8.66 -33.46 -5.73
CA PHE A 6 7.78 -32.35 -6.17
C PHE A 6 8.01 -31.02 -5.42
N GLU A 7 9.09 -30.90 -4.65
CA GLU A 7 9.43 -29.65 -3.94
C GLU A 7 10.38 -28.79 -4.78
N VAL A 8 10.02 -27.52 -4.98
CA VAL A 8 10.81 -26.51 -5.72
C VAL A 8 11.12 -25.35 -4.78
N PRO A 9 12.36 -24.81 -4.75
CA PRO A 9 12.69 -23.65 -3.92
C PRO A 9 11.86 -22.43 -4.34
N LEU A 10 10.97 -21.98 -3.46
CA LEU A 10 10.15 -20.79 -3.68
C LEU A 10 10.79 -19.57 -3.02
N HIS A 11 11.04 -18.53 -3.81
CA HIS A 11 11.59 -17.28 -3.28
C HIS A 11 10.49 -16.50 -2.54
N ARG A 12 10.78 -16.06 -1.31
CA ARG A 12 9.83 -15.29 -0.48
C ARG A 12 9.32 -14.03 -1.19
N ALA A 13 10.14 -13.43 -2.05
CA ALA A 13 9.77 -12.27 -2.87
C ALA A 13 8.55 -12.49 -3.79
N LEU A 14 8.18 -13.74 -4.09
CA LEU A 14 6.98 -14.08 -4.89
C LEU A 14 5.69 -14.05 -4.08
N CYS A 15 5.77 -14.26 -2.77
CA CYS A 15 4.60 -14.39 -1.90
C CYS A 15 4.47 -13.24 -0.89
N GLU A 16 5.58 -12.56 -0.58
CA GLU A 16 5.58 -11.50 0.42
C GLU A 16 5.16 -10.15 -0.18
N PRO A 17 4.40 -9.34 0.58
CA PRO A 17 4.03 -7.99 0.18
C PRO A 17 5.25 -7.10 -0.08
N ILE A 18 5.22 -6.36 -1.18
CA ILE A 18 6.27 -5.39 -1.52
C ILE A 18 6.03 -4.08 -0.75
N LEU A 19 6.76 -3.92 0.35
CA LEU A 19 6.73 -2.72 1.17
C LEU A 19 7.82 -1.72 0.75
N LEU A 20 7.48 -0.43 0.76
CA LEU A 20 8.39 0.70 0.55
C LEU A 20 8.34 1.58 1.81
N ALA A 21 9.47 1.66 2.52
CA ALA A 21 9.59 2.31 3.83
C ALA A 21 8.53 1.84 4.87
N GLY A 22 8.08 0.60 4.76
CA GLY A 22 7.09 0.00 5.67
C GLY A 22 5.63 0.21 5.25
N ALA A 23 5.34 0.85 4.12
CA ALA A 23 4.00 0.98 3.54
C ALA A 23 3.88 0.22 2.21
N PRO A 24 2.70 -0.21 1.74
CA PRO A 24 2.55 -0.83 0.43
C PRO A 24 3.00 0.12 -0.66
N ARG A 25 3.82 -0.39 -1.59
CA ARG A 25 4.46 0.40 -2.65
C ARG A 25 3.49 1.37 -3.35
N THR A 26 2.32 0.89 -3.76
CA THR A 26 1.33 1.70 -4.49
C THR A 26 0.85 2.90 -3.68
N VAL A 27 0.55 2.71 -2.40
CA VAL A 27 0.09 3.78 -1.50
C VAL A 27 1.20 4.79 -1.24
N ALA A 28 2.42 4.32 -1.02
CA ALA A 28 3.58 5.19 -0.79
C ALA A 28 3.87 6.07 -2.01
N ILE A 29 3.79 5.51 -3.23
CA ILE A 29 3.97 6.27 -4.48
C ILE A 29 2.88 7.31 -4.63
N VAL A 30 1.60 6.92 -4.52
CA VAL A 30 0.47 7.85 -4.68
C VAL A 30 0.56 9.00 -3.65
N ASN A 31 0.83 8.69 -2.38
CA ASN A 31 0.98 9.71 -1.34
C ASN A 31 2.16 10.67 -1.64
N GLY A 32 3.30 10.12 -2.05
CA GLY A 32 4.48 10.89 -2.45
C GLY A 32 4.20 11.80 -3.65
N THR A 33 3.52 11.30 -4.67
CA THR A 33 3.15 12.08 -5.86
C THR A 33 2.18 13.21 -5.51
N VAL A 34 1.14 12.94 -4.73
CA VAL A 34 0.17 13.97 -4.30
C VAL A 34 0.87 15.05 -3.46
N ALA A 35 1.72 14.64 -2.52
CA ALA A 35 2.50 15.56 -1.71
C ALA A 35 3.44 16.43 -2.57
N ALA A 36 4.14 15.83 -3.55
CA ALA A 36 5.03 16.56 -4.45
C ALA A 36 4.26 17.52 -5.38
N ALA A 37 3.12 17.10 -5.92
CA ALA A 37 2.27 17.93 -6.76
C ALA A 37 1.77 19.17 -6.00
N LEU A 38 1.36 19.01 -4.74
CA LEU A 38 0.93 20.12 -3.89
C LEU A 38 2.10 20.98 -3.42
N GLY A 39 3.17 20.35 -2.93
CA GLY A 39 4.31 21.04 -2.34
C GLY A 39 5.13 21.83 -3.35
N LEU A 40 5.46 21.21 -4.49
CA LEU A 40 6.27 21.83 -5.53
C LEU A 40 5.40 22.56 -6.57
N GLY A 41 4.29 21.94 -6.99
CA GLY A 41 3.43 22.49 -8.05
C GLY A 41 2.66 23.74 -7.61
N LEU A 42 2.02 23.70 -6.43
CA LEU A 42 1.29 24.85 -5.88
C LEU A 42 2.18 25.73 -4.97
N ARG A 43 3.47 25.40 -4.81
CA ARG A 43 4.41 26.00 -3.83
C ARG A 43 3.96 25.89 -2.37
N LEU A 44 2.97 25.06 -2.06
CA LEU A 44 2.46 24.81 -0.71
C LEU A 44 3.35 23.80 0.02
N TRP A 45 4.65 24.04 0.08
CA TRP A 45 5.65 23.06 0.52
C TRP A 45 5.38 22.52 1.94
N LEU A 46 4.90 23.37 2.86
CA LEU A 46 4.49 22.94 4.21
C LEU A 46 3.30 22.00 4.17
N ALA A 47 2.25 22.34 3.41
CA ALA A 47 1.07 21.50 3.29
C ALA A 47 1.40 20.17 2.61
N GLY A 48 2.24 20.18 1.58
CA GLY A 48 2.75 18.98 0.92
C GLY A 48 3.55 18.10 1.88
N LEU A 49 4.42 18.68 2.71
CA LEU A 49 5.21 17.95 3.71
C LEU A 49 4.33 17.37 4.82
N VAL A 50 3.37 18.12 5.34
CA VAL A 50 2.40 17.63 6.32
C VAL A 50 1.59 16.47 5.75
N LEU A 51 1.06 16.61 4.54
CA LEU A 51 0.33 15.55 3.84
C LEU A 51 1.20 14.31 3.66
N TRP A 52 2.45 14.49 3.26
CA TRP A 52 3.40 13.40 3.10
C TRP A 52 3.63 12.65 4.41
N VAL A 53 4.01 13.36 5.48
CA VAL A 53 4.32 12.77 6.78
C VAL A 53 3.10 12.06 7.36
N VAL A 54 1.94 12.71 7.37
CA VAL A 54 0.71 12.15 7.94
C VAL A 54 0.24 10.95 7.12
N GLY A 55 0.14 11.11 5.80
CA GLY A 55 -0.32 10.07 4.89
C GLY A 55 0.61 8.84 4.90
N HIS A 56 1.92 9.06 4.92
CA HIS A 56 2.90 7.97 4.96
C HIS A 56 2.89 7.27 6.32
N SER A 57 2.82 8.03 7.42
CA SER A 57 2.73 7.46 8.77
C SER A 57 1.49 6.59 8.94
N LEU A 58 0.33 7.06 8.44
CA LEU A 58 -0.91 6.28 8.43
C LEU A 58 -0.77 5.02 7.56
N ALA A 59 -0.13 5.12 6.40
CA ALA A 59 0.09 3.97 5.52
C ALA A 59 0.99 2.91 6.16
N VAL A 60 2.07 3.32 6.85
CA VAL A 60 2.95 2.42 7.61
C VAL A 60 2.21 1.78 8.78
N PHE A 61 1.38 2.54 9.50
CA PHE A 61 0.55 2.00 10.58
C PHE A 61 -0.45 0.96 10.07
N ALA A 62 -1.14 1.24 8.96
CA ALA A 62 -2.06 0.29 8.33
C ALA A 62 -1.33 -0.98 7.86
N ALA A 63 -0.18 -0.83 7.20
CA ALA A 63 0.64 -1.96 6.75
C ALA A 63 1.13 -2.86 7.89
N LYS A 64 1.45 -2.26 9.04
CA LYS A 64 1.81 -3.00 10.25
C LYS A 64 0.65 -3.84 10.80
N ARG A 65 -0.61 -3.42 10.57
CA ARG A 65 -1.81 -4.14 11.02
C ARG A 65 -2.26 -5.19 10.02
N ASP A 66 -2.24 -4.85 8.73
CA ASP A 66 -2.58 -5.75 7.64
C ASP A 66 -1.75 -5.36 6.40
N PRO A 67 -0.76 -6.18 6.00
CA PRO A 67 0.04 -5.92 4.80
C PRO A 67 -0.76 -5.90 3.49
N HIS A 68 -1.93 -6.53 3.45
CA HIS A 68 -2.80 -6.65 2.27
C HIS A 68 -3.92 -5.61 2.25
N PHE A 69 -3.94 -4.64 3.17
CA PHE A 69 -5.02 -3.66 3.29
C PHE A 69 -5.30 -2.93 1.96
N ALA A 70 -4.27 -2.63 1.18
CA ALA A 70 -4.39 -1.87 -0.06
C ALA A 70 -5.14 -2.67 -1.14
N ASP A 71 -4.88 -3.97 -1.24
CA ASP A 71 -5.56 -4.85 -2.20
C ASP A 71 -7.02 -5.05 -1.82
N VAL A 72 -7.29 -5.22 -0.52
CA VAL A 72 -8.65 -5.31 0.02
C VAL A 72 -9.43 -4.01 -0.23
N LEU A 73 -8.83 -2.86 0.06
CA LEU A 73 -9.44 -1.55 -0.20
C LEU A 73 -9.72 -1.34 -1.69
N ALA A 74 -8.76 -1.66 -2.55
CA ALA A 74 -8.94 -1.55 -4.00
C ALA A 74 -10.03 -2.51 -4.51
N ARG A 75 -10.17 -3.70 -3.92
CA ARG A 75 -11.26 -4.62 -4.22
C ARG A 75 -12.60 -4.05 -3.75
N HIS A 76 -12.65 -3.49 -2.54
CA HIS A 76 -13.86 -2.88 -1.98
C HIS A 76 -14.36 -1.71 -2.84
N LEU A 77 -13.46 -0.82 -3.28
CA LEU A 77 -13.81 0.30 -4.16
C LEU A 77 -14.31 -0.14 -5.55
N ARG A 78 -13.87 -1.30 -6.05
CA ARG A 78 -14.32 -1.86 -7.33
C ARG A 78 -15.66 -2.59 -7.23
N GLN A 79 -15.98 -3.14 -6.06
CA GLN A 79 -17.23 -3.85 -5.85
C GLN A 79 -18.36 -2.83 -5.67
N ARG A 80 -19.44 -2.96 -6.46
CA ARG A 80 -20.67 -2.20 -6.19
C ARG A 80 -21.18 -2.62 -4.81
N GLY A 81 -21.58 -1.65 -3.99
CA GLY A 81 -22.19 -1.92 -2.69
C GLY A 81 -23.49 -2.71 -2.87
N TRP A 82 -23.39 -4.03 -2.77
CA TRP A 82 -24.54 -4.93 -2.76
C TRP A 82 -24.68 -5.51 -1.36
N LEU A 83 -25.20 -4.67 -0.47
CA LEU A 83 -25.75 -5.11 0.81
C LEU A 83 -27.22 -4.67 0.82
N SER A 84 -28.04 -5.32 -0.02
CA SER A 84 -29.47 -5.36 0.20
C SER A 84 -29.73 -6.52 1.17
N CYS A 85 -30.15 -6.18 2.39
CA CYS A 85 -30.84 -7.12 3.27
C CYS A 85 -32.32 -7.09 2.91
#